data_AF-A0A4P2VM02-F1
#
_entry.id   AF-A0A4P2VM02-F1
#
_cell.length_a   1.000
_cell.length_b   1.000
_cell.length_c   1.000
_cell.angle_alpha   90.00
_cell.angle_beta   90.00
_cell.angle_gamma   90.00
#
_symmetry.space_group_name_H-M   'P 1'
#
loop_
_entity.id
_entity.type
_entity.pdbx_description
1 polymer ?
#
loop_
_entity_poly.entity_id
_entity_poly.type
_entity_poly.pdbx_seq_one_letter_code
_entity_poly.pdbx_strand_id
1 'polypeptide(L)'
;MSQQSSNVKYEKRLIDNAVCRRRFHLVYEEGTKNESHVEIKCPHCGVTLFEENNHPTVTLARDENLIKSPDGTQPIVYECKFLK
;
A
#
# COMPACT_ATOMS: atom_id res chain seq x y z
N MET A 1 5.86 -35.00 10.92
CA MET A 1 5.55 -34.15 9.75
C MET A 1 4.32 -33.33 10.09
N SER A 2 4.16 -32.03 9.89
CA SER A 2 5.03 -30.86 9.73
C SER A 2 4.02 -29.71 9.81
N GLN A 3 4.10 -28.84 10.81
CA GLN A 3 3.43 -27.54 10.76
C GLN A 3 4.42 -26.52 11.32
N GLN A 4 5.47 -26.26 10.54
CA GLN A 4 6.20 -25.01 10.68
C GLN A 4 5.22 -23.91 10.27
N SER A 5 4.56 -23.31 11.26
CA SER A 5 3.87 -22.04 11.11
C SER A 5 4.92 -21.02 10.70
N SER A 6 5.12 -20.87 9.39
CA SER A 6 5.90 -19.78 8.81
C SER A 6 5.25 -18.50 9.33
N ASN A 7 5.92 -17.81 10.24
CA ASN A 7 5.52 -16.47 10.67
C ASN A 7 5.71 -15.54 9.47
N VAL A 8 4.76 -15.55 8.52
CA VAL A 8 4.74 -14.63 7.40
C VAL A 8 4.54 -13.24 7.97
N LYS A 9 5.58 -12.42 7.94
CA LYS A 9 5.50 -11.02 8.34
C LYS A 9 5.06 -10.22 7.14
N TYR A 10 3.86 -9.65 7.22
CA TYR A 10 3.36 -8.71 6.23
C TYR A 10 3.89 -7.32 6.57
N GLU A 11 4.70 -6.74 5.70
CA GLU A 11 5.13 -5.36 5.84
C GLU A 11 4.18 -4.43 5.10
N LYS A 12 3.90 -3.27 5.69
CA LYS A 12 3.01 -2.25 5.13
C LYS A 12 3.79 -0.97 4.92
N ARG A 13 3.75 -0.42 3.71
CA ARG A 13 4.39 0.84 3.34
C ARG A 13 3.36 1.82 2.81
N LEU A 14 3.41 3.05 3.32
CA LEU A 14 2.57 4.16 2.87
C LEU A 14 3.29 4.97 1.81
N ILE A 15 2.64 5.25 0.68
CA ILE A 15 3.18 6.06 -0.40
C ILE A 15 2.17 7.12 -0.83
N ASP A 16 2.63 8.37 -0.90
CA ASP A 16 1.84 9.50 -1.38
C ASP A 16 2.16 9.80 -2.84
N ASN A 17 1.13 9.84 -3.69
CA ASN A 17 1.21 10.29 -5.06
C ASN A 17 0.78 11.75 -5.16
N ALA A 18 1.76 12.64 -5.29
CA ALA A 18 1.52 14.07 -5.44
C ALA A 18 0.79 14.43 -6.75
N VAL A 19 0.91 13.60 -7.80
CA VAL A 19 0.33 13.87 -9.13
C VAL A 19 -1.19 13.80 -9.09
N CYS A 20 -1.75 12.73 -8.53
CA CYS A 20 -3.20 12.56 -8.40
C CYS A 20 -3.73 12.87 -7.01
N ARG A 21 -2.88 13.34 -6.08
CA ARG A 21 -3.19 13.62 -4.68
C ARG A 21 -3.90 12.42 -4.03
N ARG A 22 -3.24 11.26 -4.06
CA ARG A 22 -3.73 10.02 -3.45
C ARG A 22 -2.65 9.38 -2.60
N ARG A 23 -3.07 8.61 -1.60
CA ARG A 23 -2.21 7.81 -0.74
C ARG A 23 -2.52 6.36 -0.99
N PHE A 24 -1.48 5.55 -1.03
CA PHE A 24 -1.56 4.13 -1.29
C PHE A 24 -0.89 3.37 -0.16
N HIS A 25 -1.55 2.29 0.25
CA HIS A 25 -0.96 1.32 1.15
C HIS A 25 -0.44 0.15 0.32
N LEU A 26 0.89 0.02 0.29
CA LEU A 26 1.56 -1.12 -0.29
C LEU A 26 1.78 -2.18 0.78
N VAL A 27 1.61 -3.45 0.41
CA VAL A 27 1.83 -4.59 1.28
C VAL A 27 2.68 -5.61 0.55
N TYR A 28 3.66 -6.17 1.24
CA TYR A 28 4.44 -7.31 0.75
C TYR A 28 4.71 -8.29 1.89
N GLU A 29 4.98 -9.53 1.50
CA GLU A 29 5.29 -10.61 2.43
C GLU A 29 6.81 -10.76 2.56
N GLU A 30 7.34 -10.45 3.74
CA GLU A 30 8.76 -10.62 4.05
C GLU A 30 9.12 -12.10 4.05
N GLY A 31 10.20 -12.46 3.35
CA GLY A 31 10.65 -13.85 3.21
C GLY A 31 10.01 -14.63 2.06
N THR A 32 9.18 -13.98 1.24
CA THR A 32 8.76 -14.55 -0.06
C THR A 32 9.85 -14.41 -1.12
N LYS A 33 9.69 -15.11 -2.24
CA LYS A 33 10.65 -15.05 -3.34
C LYS A 33 10.71 -13.64 -3.91
N ASN A 34 11.92 -13.10 -4.02
CA ASN A 34 12.13 -11.81 -4.66
C ASN A 34 11.95 -11.95 -6.17
N GLU A 35 11.20 -11.01 -6.74
CA GLU A 35 11.11 -10.82 -8.17
C GLU A 35 12.28 -9.97 -8.65
N SER A 36 12.77 -10.25 -9.86
CA SER A 36 13.91 -9.52 -10.43
C SER A 36 13.65 -8.01 -10.52
N HIS A 37 12.39 -7.64 -10.75
CA HIS A 37 11.92 -6.28 -10.86
C HIS A 37 10.47 -6.19 -10.38
N VAL A 38 10.18 -5.25 -9.49
CA VAL A 38 8.84 -4.98 -8.97
C VAL A 38 8.51 -3.52 -9.24
N GLU A 39 7.43 -3.30 -9.99
CA GLU A 39 6.90 -1.97 -10.29
C GLU A 39 5.41 -1.92 -9.92
N ILE A 40 5.01 -0.91 -9.16
CA ILE A 40 3.61 -0.62 -8.87
C ILE A 40 3.27 0.74 -9.43
N LYS A 41 2.33 0.77 -10.37
CA LYS A 41 1.79 1.99 -10.96
C LYS A 41 0.49 2.40 -10.28
N CYS A 42 0.28 3.69 -10.20
CA CYS A 42 -0.96 4.28 -9.76
C CYS A 42 -2.08 3.90 -10.75
N PRO A 43 -3.17 3.23 -10.32
CA PRO A 43 -4.25 2.86 -11.23
C PRO A 43 -5.03 4.07 -11.76
N HIS A 44 -4.86 5.25 -11.16
CA HIS A 44 -5.60 6.47 -11.53
C HIS A 44 -4.88 7.36 -12.53
N CYS A 45 -3.56 7.51 -12.40
CA CYS A 45 -2.78 8.39 -13.27
C CYS A 45 -1.60 7.71 -13.97
N GLY A 46 -1.40 6.40 -13.77
CA GLY A 46 -0.34 5.62 -14.41
C GLY A 46 1.08 5.88 -13.91
N VAL A 47 1.28 6.85 -13.01
CA VAL A 47 2.59 7.18 -12.42
C VAL A 47 3.10 6.02 -11.58
N THR A 48 4.39 5.69 -11.70
CA THR A 48 5.05 4.69 -10.86
C THR A 48 5.10 5.17 -9.41
N LEU A 49 4.48 4.40 -8.51
CA LEU A 49 4.41 4.64 -7.07
C LEU A 49 5.58 3.98 -6.34
N PHE A 50 6.01 2.82 -6.83
CA PHE A 50 7.07 2.02 -6.24
C PHE A 50 7.78 1.26 -7.35
N GLU A 51 9.10 1.27 -7.31
CA GLU A 51 9.96 0.54 -8.23
C GLU A 51 11.20 0.09 -7.47
N GLU A 52 11.42 -1.22 -7.40
CA GLU A 52 12.61 -1.80 -6.77
C GLU A 52 13.03 -3.06 -7.53
N ASN A 53 14.34 -3.30 -7.57
CA ASN A 53 14.90 -4.52 -8.13
C ASN A 53 15.17 -5.53 -7.02
N ASN A 54 15.02 -6.82 -7.31
CA ASN A 54 15.25 -7.91 -6.35
C ASN A 54 14.46 -7.72 -5.04
N HIS A 55 13.16 -7.43 -5.14
CA HIS A 55 12.26 -7.16 -4.01
C HIS A 55 11.11 -8.19 -3.99
N PRO A 56 10.55 -8.55 -2.82
CA PRO A 56 9.30 -9.31 -2.74
C PRO A 56 8.18 -8.65 -3.54
N THR A 57 7.26 -9.46 -4.08
CA THR A 57 6.09 -8.93 -4.81
C THR A 57 5.29 -8.01 -3.91
N VAL A 58 5.05 -6.79 -4.40
CA VAL A 58 4.28 -5.77 -3.70
C VAL A 58 2.86 -5.75 -4.25
N THR A 59 1.87 -5.61 -3.37
CA THR A 59 0.46 -5.46 -3.72
C THR A 59 -0.08 -4.14 -3.20
N LEU A 60 -0.93 -3.48 -3.99
CA LEU A 60 -1.67 -2.29 -3.55
C LEU A 60 -2.88 -2.74 -2.75
N ALA A 61 -2.81 -2.60 -1.42
CA ALA A 61 -3.84 -3.08 -0.51
C ALA A 61 -4.96 -2.06 -0.27
N ARG A 62 -4.66 -0.76 -0.31
CA ARG A 62 -5.67 0.32 -0.23
C ARG A 62 -5.27 1.54 -1.05
N ASP A 63 -6.31 2.18 -1.55
CA ASP A 63 -6.33 3.49 -2.22
C ASP A 63 -7.05 4.48 -1.29
N GLU A 64 -6.45 5.64 -1.06
CA GLU A 64 -7.05 6.74 -0.30
C GLU A 64 -6.92 8.02 -1.11
N ASN A 65 -8.02 8.76 -1.26
CA ASN A 65 -7.98 10.10 -1.83
C ASN A 65 -7.40 11.09 -0.80
N LEU A 66 -6.26 11.72 -1.10
CA LEU A 66 -5.69 12.82 -0.30
C LEU A 66 -6.32 14.17 -0.68
N ILE A 67 -7.49 14.19 -1.31
CA ILE A 67 -8.23 15.43 -1.57
C ILE A 67 -8.68 15.97 -0.23
N LYS A 68 -7.83 16.83 0.36
CA LYS A 68 -8.23 17.82 1.35
C LYS A 68 -9.42 18.57 0.77
N SER A 69 -10.54 18.56 1.47
CA SER A 69 -11.65 19.48 1.20
C SER A 69 -11.06 20.90 1.07
N PRO A 70 -11.41 21.69 0.04
CA PRO A 70 -10.86 23.04 -0.17
C PRO A 70 -11.00 23.96 1.04
N ASP A 71 -11.96 23.68 1.92
CA ASP A 71 -12.33 24.52 3.06
C ASP A 71 -11.75 24.08 4.41
N GLY A 72 -10.90 23.05 4.46
CA GLY A 72 -10.13 22.66 5.67
C GLY A 72 -10.95 22.31 6.92
N THR A 73 -12.27 22.18 6.81
CA THR A 73 -13.20 22.21 7.96
C THR A 73 -13.84 20.86 8.30
N GLN A 74 -13.56 19.80 7.54
CA GLN A 74 -14.09 18.48 7.86
C GLN A 74 -13.05 17.64 8.61
N PRO A 75 -13.35 17.20 9.85
CA PRO A 75 -12.51 16.23 10.53
C PRO A 75 -12.55 14.92 9.75
N ILE A 76 -11.36 14.40 9.45
CA ILE A 76 -11.14 13.12 8.80
C ILE A 76 -11.79 12.05 9.67
N VAL A 77 -12.77 11.33 9.12
CA VAL A 77 -13.39 10.19 9.80
C VAL A 77 -12.39 9.03 9.75
N TYR A 78 -11.56 8.91 10.79
CA TYR A 78 -10.60 7.83 10.99
C TYR A 78 -11.23 6.54 11.54
N GLU A 79 -12.55 6.48 11.71
CA GLU A 79 -13.17 5.33 12.35
C GLU A 79 -13.50 4.23 11.32
N CYS A 80 -12.54 3.33 11.07
CA CYS A 80 -12.87 1.92 10.82
C CYS A 80 -13.47 1.32 12.10
N LYS A 81 -14.73 1.67 12.42
CA LYS A 81 -15.49 0.95 13.43
C LYS A 81 -15.88 -0.41 12.86
N PHE A 82 -15.15 -1.46 13.26
CA PHE A 82 -15.71 -2.80 13.27
C PHE A 82 -16.82 -2.80 14.32
N LEU A 83 -18.08 -2.83 13.87
CA LEU A 83 -19.20 -3.13 14.75
C LEU A 83 -18.96 -4.52 15.32
N LYS A 84 -18.89 -4.60 16.66
CA LYS A 84 -18.88 -5.84 17.42
C LYS A 84 -20.30 -6.39 17.51
#